data_AF-A0A8U7M493-F1
#
_entry.id   AF-A0A8U7M493-F1
#
_cell.length_a   1.000
_cell.length_b   1.000
_cell.length_c   1.000
_cell.angle_alpha   90.00
_cell.angle_beta   90.00
_cell.angle_gamma   90.00
#
_symmetry.space_group_name_H-M   'P 1'
#
loop_
_entity.id
_entity.type
_entity.pdbx_description
1 polymer ?
#
loop_
_entity_poly.entity_id
_entity_poly.type
_entity_poly.pdbx_seq_one_letter_code
_entity_poly.pdbx_strand_id
1 'polypeptide(L)'
;MAHGIPSQGKVTITVDEYSSNPTQAFTHYNINQSRFQPPHVHMVDPIPYDTPKPAGHTRFVCVSDTHSRTDGIQMPYGDILLHTGDFTELGLPSEVKKFNDWLGNLPYEYKIVIAGNHELTFDKEFMADLVKQDYYRFPSVSKLKPEDFDNVQSLLTNSIYLQDSEVTVKGFRIYGAPWTPWFNGWGFNLPRGQSLLDKWNLIPEGIDILMTHGPPLGFRDWVPKELQRVGCVELLNTVQRRVRPKLHVFGGIHEGYGIMTDGYTTYINASTCTVSFQPTNPPIIFDLPTPQGS
;
A
#
# COMPACT_ATOMS: atom_id res chain seq x y z
N MET A 1 25.82 32.50 -24.84
CA MET A 1 25.57 32.55 -23.38
C MET A 1 24.75 31.33 -23.02
N ALA A 2 25.31 30.42 -22.23
CA ALA A 2 24.62 29.21 -21.80
C ALA A 2 23.55 29.59 -20.77
N HIS A 3 22.27 29.41 -21.13
CA HIS A 3 21.19 29.48 -20.17
C HIS A 3 21.24 28.22 -19.31
N GLY A 4 21.84 28.34 -18.13
CA GLY A 4 21.77 27.31 -17.10
C GLY A 4 20.31 27.05 -16.75
N ILE A 5 19.89 25.79 -16.89
CA ILE A 5 18.63 25.31 -16.34
C ILE A 5 18.72 25.46 -14.82
N PRO A 6 17.79 26.13 -14.14
CA PRO A 6 17.83 26.24 -12.69
C PRO A 6 17.71 24.82 -12.11
N SER A 7 18.63 24.43 -11.23
CA SER A 7 18.42 23.24 -10.41
C SER A 7 17.13 23.45 -9.61
N GLN A 8 16.08 22.70 -9.93
CA GLN A 8 14.90 22.68 -9.06
C GLN A 8 15.38 22.17 -7.70
N GLY A 9 15.28 23.02 -6.67
CA GLY A 9 15.66 22.66 -5.31
C GLY A 9 14.89 21.43 -4.85
N LYS A 10 15.54 20.58 -4.04
CA LYS A 10 14.95 19.35 -3.51
C LYS A 10 13.65 19.69 -2.75
N VAL A 11 12.51 19.17 -3.20
CA VAL A 11 11.21 19.43 -2.56
C VAL A 11 11.22 18.82 -1.16
N THR A 12 11.06 19.66 -0.14
CA THR A 12 10.97 19.22 1.26
C THR A 12 9.50 19.22 1.68
N ILE A 13 9.03 18.10 2.24
CA ILE A 13 7.69 17.99 2.82
C ILE A 13 7.80 18.25 4.32
N THR A 14 6.89 19.06 4.85
CA THR A 14 6.71 19.29 6.29
C THR A 14 5.37 18.73 6.73
N VAL A 15 5.19 18.54 8.04
CA VAL A 15 3.91 18.15 8.62
C VAL A 15 2.85 19.20 8.25
N ASP A 16 1.70 18.72 7.80
CA ASP A 16 0.58 19.55 7.41
C ASP A 16 -0.12 20.13 8.66
N GLU A 17 -0.57 21.39 8.58
CA GLU A 17 -1.37 22.01 9.66
C GLU A 17 -2.62 21.18 9.97
N TYR A 18 -3.19 20.51 8.96
CA TYR A 18 -4.37 19.66 9.09
C TYR A 18 -4.03 18.17 9.23
N SER A 19 -2.77 17.81 9.50
CA SER A 19 -2.30 16.41 9.56
C SER A 19 -3.17 15.52 10.45
N SER A 20 -3.58 16.02 11.62
CA SER A 20 -4.38 15.30 12.61
C SER A 20 -5.87 15.22 12.26
N ASN A 21 -6.35 16.00 11.28
CA ASN A 21 -7.77 16.11 10.91
C ASN A 21 -7.95 15.88 9.40
N PRO A 22 -7.81 14.63 8.90
CA PRO A 22 -7.85 14.33 7.47
C PRO A 22 -9.11 14.83 6.75
N THR A 23 -10.30 14.74 7.35
CA THR A 23 -11.54 15.27 6.72
C THR A 23 -11.50 16.79 6.54
N GLN A 24 -10.91 17.51 7.50
CA GLN A 24 -10.74 18.96 7.39
C GLN A 24 -9.63 19.30 6.38
N ALA A 25 -8.53 18.54 6.36
CA ALA A 25 -7.48 18.66 5.34
C ALA A 25 -8.07 18.51 3.94
N PHE A 26 -8.90 17.47 3.73
CA PHE A 26 -9.60 17.24 2.46
C PHE A 26 -10.41 18.47 2.06
N THR A 27 -11.26 18.97 2.97
CA THR A 27 -12.12 20.13 2.72
C THR A 27 -11.31 21.39 2.43
N HIS A 28 -10.29 21.68 3.25
CA HIS A 28 -9.41 22.83 3.09
C HIS A 28 -8.74 22.83 1.70
N TYR A 29 -8.11 21.70 1.34
CA TYR A 29 -7.45 21.55 0.05
C TYR A 29 -8.44 21.63 -1.12
N ASN A 30 -9.65 21.11 -0.94
CA ASN A 30 -10.65 21.15 -1.99
C ASN A 30 -11.20 22.57 -2.23
N ILE A 31 -11.46 23.33 -1.17
CA ILE A 31 -11.95 24.70 -1.27
C ILE A 31 -10.88 25.63 -1.86
N ASN A 32 -9.64 25.52 -1.37
CA ASN A 32 -8.60 26.50 -1.69
C ASN A 32 -7.81 26.17 -2.97
N GLN A 33 -7.75 24.90 -3.36
CA GLN A 33 -6.91 24.44 -4.47
C GLN A 33 -7.67 23.58 -5.48
N SER A 34 -8.97 23.28 -5.24
CA SER A 34 -9.72 22.30 -6.03
C SER A 34 -9.00 20.96 -6.16
N ARG A 35 -8.22 20.59 -5.11
CA ARG A 35 -7.24 19.50 -5.17
C ARG A 35 -7.84 18.12 -5.46
N PHE A 36 -9.14 17.94 -5.20
CA PHE A 36 -9.86 16.68 -5.42
C PHE A 36 -11.03 16.84 -6.41
N GLN A 37 -11.01 17.89 -7.24
CA GLN A 37 -12.06 18.18 -8.21
C GLN A 37 -11.74 17.69 -9.63
N PRO A 38 -12.75 17.43 -10.46
CA PRO A 38 -12.57 17.23 -11.90
C PRO A 38 -12.04 18.52 -12.57
N PRO A 39 -11.43 18.40 -13.77
CA PRO A 39 -11.30 17.18 -14.57
C PRO A 39 -10.11 16.29 -14.16
N HIS A 40 -9.14 16.84 -13.43
CA HIS A 40 -7.88 16.14 -13.14
C HIS A 40 -8.09 14.95 -12.20
N VAL A 41 -8.92 15.11 -11.17
CA VAL A 41 -9.25 14.02 -10.24
C VAL A 41 -10.56 13.35 -10.65
N HIS A 42 -10.49 12.06 -10.97
CA HIS A 42 -11.66 11.26 -11.33
C HIS A 42 -11.43 9.76 -11.07
N MET A 43 -12.54 9.01 -11.06
CA MET A 43 -12.54 7.54 -11.04
C MET A 43 -12.03 7.00 -12.37
N VAL A 44 -11.31 5.88 -12.32
CA VAL A 44 -10.91 5.13 -13.51
C VAL A 44 -11.61 3.78 -13.46
N ASP A 45 -12.26 3.39 -14.56
CA ASP A 45 -12.92 2.09 -14.63
C ASP A 45 -11.87 0.97 -14.77
N PRO A 46 -12.05 -0.17 -14.08
CA PRO A 46 -11.16 -1.31 -14.25
C PRO A 46 -11.31 -1.91 -15.65
N ILE A 47 -10.21 -2.44 -16.20
CA ILE A 47 -10.24 -3.13 -17.49
C ILE A 47 -10.51 -4.63 -17.31
N PRO A 48 -11.27 -5.29 -18.21
CA PRO A 48 -11.49 -6.73 -18.18
C PRO A 48 -10.19 -7.54 -18.34
N TYR A 49 -10.15 -8.76 -17.79
CA TYR A 49 -8.94 -9.60 -17.79
C TYR A 49 -8.49 -10.09 -19.17
N ASP A 50 -9.40 -10.15 -20.14
CA ASP A 50 -9.12 -10.48 -21.53
C ASP A 50 -8.62 -9.28 -22.36
N THR A 51 -8.54 -8.09 -21.75
CA THR A 51 -7.99 -6.89 -22.41
C THR A 51 -6.56 -7.19 -22.87
N PRO A 52 -6.25 -7.08 -24.18
CA PRO A 52 -4.90 -7.30 -24.68
C PRO A 52 -3.91 -6.35 -24.02
N LYS A 53 -2.85 -6.90 -23.41
CA LYS A 53 -1.76 -6.11 -22.84
C LYS A 53 -1.06 -5.34 -23.97
N PRO A 54 -0.95 -3.99 -23.90
CA PRO A 54 -0.31 -3.22 -24.96
C PRO A 54 1.15 -3.64 -25.18
N ALA A 55 1.64 -3.52 -26.41
CA ALA A 55 3.03 -3.82 -26.73
C ALA A 55 4.00 -2.97 -25.88
N GLY A 56 5.09 -3.57 -25.42
CA GLY A 56 6.06 -2.91 -24.56
C GLY A 56 5.57 -2.57 -23.15
N HIS A 57 4.41 -3.07 -22.71
CA HIS A 57 3.89 -2.86 -21.35
C HIS A 57 4.07 -4.09 -20.45
N THR A 58 4.16 -3.82 -19.15
CA THR A 58 4.12 -4.82 -18.08
C THR A 58 2.77 -4.69 -17.35
N ARG A 59 2.10 -5.82 -17.15
CA ARG A 59 0.81 -5.92 -16.46
C ARG A 59 1.03 -6.26 -14.99
N PHE A 60 0.60 -5.34 -14.14
CA PHE A 60 0.56 -5.51 -12.70
C PHE A 60 -0.79 -6.06 -12.28
N VAL A 61 -0.77 -7.08 -11.42
CA VAL A 61 -1.96 -7.60 -10.74
C VAL A 61 -1.93 -7.08 -9.31
N CYS A 62 -2.91 -6.27 -8.93
CA CYS A 62 -2.96 -5.59 -7.64
C CYS A 62 -4.00 -6.29 -6.73
N VAL A 63 -3.54 -6.72 -5.57
CA VAL A 63 -4.31 -7.42 -4.53
C VAL A 63 -3.90 -6.88 -3.16
N SER A 64 -4.77 -6.95 -2.17
CA SER A 64 -4.52 -6.52 -0.80
C SER A 64 -5.55 -7.15 0.13
N ASP A 65 -5.29 -7.18 1.43
CA ASP A 65 -6.31 -7.51 2.44
C ASP A 65 -6.96 -8.88 2.16
N THR A 66 -6.14 -9.88 1.86
CA THR A 66 -6.62 -11.25 1.60
C THR A 66 -6.91 -12.00 2.89
N HIS A 67 -6.31 -11.59 4.02
CA HIS A 67 -6.54 -12.10 5.37
C HIS A 67 -6.62 -13.64 5.42
N SER A 68 -5.59 -14.32 4.93
CA SER A 68 -5.52 -15.80 4.87
C SER A 68 -6.62 -16.48 4.02
N ARG A 69 -7.46 -15.72 3.29
CA ARG A 69 -8.57 -16.21 2.45
C ARG A 69 -8.25 -16.14 0.96
N THR A 70 -7.12 -16.75 0.59
CA THR A 70 -6.65 -16.85 -0.79
C THR A 70 -7.29 -17.98 -1.59
N ASP A 71 -7.88 -18.96 -0.90
CA ASP A 71 -8.53 -20.12 -1.51
C ASP A 71 -9.72 -19.66 -2.38
N GLY A 72 -9.69 -20.03 -3.66
CA GLY A 72 -10.76 -19.73 -4.61
C GLY A 72 -10.68 -18.37 -5.32
N ILE A 73 -9.74 -17.49 -4.95
CA ILE A 73 -9.52 -16.23 -5.68
C ILE A 73 -9.11 -16.56 -7.12
N GLN A 74 -9.89 -16.07 -8.09
CA GLN A 74 -9.60 -16.23 -9.51
C GLN A 74 -8.56 -15.19 -9.93
N MET A 75 -7.31 -15.64 -10.03
CA MET A 75 -6.17 -14.77 -10.33
C MET A 75 -6.01 -14.58 -11.85
N PRO A 76 -5.97 -13.33 -12.35
CA PRO A 76 -5.92 -13.04 -13.78
C PRO A 76 -4.52 -13.22 -14.37
N TYR A 77 -4.43 -13.23 -15.70
CA TYR A 77 -3.14 -13.10 -16.39
C TYR A 77 -2.48 -11.76 -16.05
N GLY A 78 -1.17 -11.80 -15.80
CA GLY A 78 -0.32 -10.64 -15.57
C GLY A 78 1.14 -11.05 -15.45
N ASP A 79 2.02 -10.07 -15.28
CA ASP A 79 3.47 -10.29 -15.21
C ASP A 79 3.99 -10.22 -13.76
N ILE A 80 3.51 -9.24 -12.98
CA ILE A 80 3.96 -8.96 -11.62
C ILE A 80 2.76 -8.83 -10.69
N LEU A 81 2.76 -9.57 -9.58
CA LEU A 81 1.79 -9.40 -8.49
C LEU A 81 2.30 -8.34 -7.50
N LEU A 82 1.41 -7.43 -7.11
CA LEU A 82 1.61 -6.47 -6.02
C LEU A 82 0.59 -6.80 -4.92
N HIS A 83 1.06 -7.21 -3.73
CA HIS A 83 0.21 -7.44 -2.56
C HIS A 83 0.46 -6.38 -1.48
N THR A 84 -0.52 -5.53 -1.18
CA THR A 84 -0.34 -4.36 -0.31
C THR A 84 -0.69 -4.58 1.16
N GLY A 85 -0.28 -5.72 1.72
CA GLY A 85 -0.45 -6.02 3.15
C GLY A 85 -1.76 -6.75 3.49
N ASP A 86 -1.87 -7.10 4.77
CA ASP A 86 -2.96 -7.88 5.36
C ASP A 86 -3.18 -9.20 4.62
N PHE A 87 -2.08 -9.92 4.38
CA PHE A 87 -2.13 -11.26 3.81
C PHE A 87 -2.43 -12.34 4.83
N THR A 88 -2.37 -12.01 6.13
CA THR A 88 -2.75 -12.86 7.27
C THR A 88 -3.85 -12.24 8.12
N GLU A 89 -4.40 -12.97 9.09
CA GLU A 89 -5.28 -12.40 10.11
C GLU A 89 -4.51 -11.87 11.33
N LEU A 90 -3.39 -12.49 11.71
CA LEU A 90 -2.65 -12.13 12.93
C LEU A 90 -1.12 -12.22 12.77
N GLY A 91 -0.61 -12.48 11.57
CA GLY A 91 0.82 -12.68 11.32
C GLY A 91 1.33 -14.04 11.82
N LEU A 92 0.47 -15.02 12.11
CA LEU A 92 0.97 -16.30 12.64
C LEU A 92 1.88 -16.99 11.60
N PRO A 93 3.00 -17.60 11.99
CA PRO A 93 3.92 -18.26 11.05
C PRO A 93 3.23 -19.28 10.11
N SER A 94 2.20 -19.96 10.58
CA SER A 94 1.38 -20.88 9.77
C SER A 94 0.58 -20.16 8.67
N GLU A 95 0.06 -18.96 8.96
CA GLU A 95 -0.66 -18.14 7.97
C GLU A 95 0.31 -17.60 6.92
N VAL A 96 1.48 -17.13 7.35
CA VAL A 96 2.55 -16.67 6.45
C VAL A 96 2.99 -17.80 5.54
N LYS A 97 3.17 -19.02 6.07
CA LYS A 97 3.47 -20.19 5.25
C LYS A 97 2.35 -20.50 4.26
N LYS A 98 1.07 -20.51 4.70
CA LYS A 98 -0.08 -20.74 3.80
C LYS A 98 -0.10 -19.72 2.66
N PHE A 99 0.09 -18.45 2.98
CA PHE A 99 0.16 -17.39 1.98
C PHE A 99 1.34 -17.59 1.01
N ASN A 100 2.52 -17.94 1.52
CA ASN A 100 3.69 -18.24 0.68
C ASN A 100 3.46 -19.46 -0.24
N ASP A 101 2.82 -20.51 0.25
CA ASP A 101 2.45 -21.69 -0.54
C ASP A 101 1.48 -21.29 -1.67
N TRP A 102 0.50 -20.42 -1.39
CA TRP A 102 -0.38 -19.86 -2.41
C TRP A 102 0.39 -19.04 -3.47
N LEU A 103 1.29 -18.15 -3.05
CA LEU A 103 2.15 -17.38 -3.97
C LEU A 103 2.97 -18.27 -4.90
N GLY A 104 3.49 -19.39 -4.38
CA GLY A 104 4.30 -20.35 -5.15
C GLY A 104 3.54 -21.04 -6.28
N ASN A 105 2.21 -21.11 -6.21
CA ASN A 105 1.37 -21.68 -7.26
C ASN A 105 0.96 -20.68 -8.33
N LEU A 106 1.25 -19.39 -8.15
CA LEU A 106 0.88 -18.34 -9.11
C LEU A 106 1.94 -18.17 -10.20
N PRO A 107 1.54 -17.99 -11.47
CA PRO A 107 2.45 -17.99 -12.62
C PRO A 107 3.25 -16.69 -12.80
N TYR A 108 3.04 -15.68 -11.95
CA TYR A 108 3.70 -14.37 -12.08
C TYR A 108 5.21 -14.47 -11.93
N GLU A 109 5.96 -13.70 -12.73
CA GLU A 109 7.43 -13.71 -12.69
C GLU A 109 7.95 -13.19 -11.34
N TYR A 110 7.32 -12.12 -10.83
CA TYR A 110 7.61 -11.54 -9.52
C TYR A 110 6.34 -11.37 -8.70
N LYS A 111 6.48 -11.52 -7.38
CA LYS A 111 5.43 -11.26 -6.40
C LYS A 111 6.01 -10.32 -5.35
N ILE A 112 5.58 -9.06 -5.36
CA ILE A 112 6.06 -8.03 -4.43
C ILE A 112 5.04 -7.92 -3.30
N VAL A 113 5.51 -7.99 -2.07
CA VAL A 113 4.65 -8.04 -0.88
C VAL A 113 5.14 -7.01 0.13
N ILE A 114 4.22 -6.27 0.73
CA ILE A 114 4.44 -5.52 1.97
C ILE A 114 3.55 -6.10 3.07
N ALA A 115 3.87 -5.82 4.33
CA ALA A 115 2.96 -6.08 5.46
C ALA A 115 1.85 -5.03 5.54
N GLY A 116 0.78 -5.38 6.25
CA GLY A 116 -0.27 -4.50 6.73
C GLY A 116 -0.45 -4.58 8.24
N ASN A 117 -1.53 -4.03 8.77
CA ASN A 117 -1.74 -3.96 10.21
C ASN A 117 -2.05 -5.32 10.86
N HIS A 118 -2.43 -6.34 10.11
CA HIS A 118 -2.67 -7.70 10.60
C HIS A 118 -1.40 -8.55 10.72
N GLU A 119 -0.28 -8.16 10.10
CA GLU A 119 1.01 -8.86 10.23
C GLU A 119 1.72 -8.52 11.56
N LEU A 120 1.06 -8.77 12.70
CA LEU A 120 1.53 -8.38 14.04
C LEU A 120 2.94 -8.86 14.36
N THR A 121 3.30 -10.07 13.93
CA THR A 121 4.62 -10.68 14.16
C THR A 121 5.76 -10.02 13.37
N PHE A 122 5.45 -9.24 12.34
CA PHE A 122 6.44 -8.50 11.55
C PHE A 122 6.81 -7.18 12.23
N ASP A 123 5.93 -6.65 13.09
CA ASP A 123 6.19 -5.46 13.89
C ASP A 123 6.84 -5.84 15.23
N LYS A 124 8.18 -5.74 15.26
CA LYS A 124 8.95 -6.11 16.46
C LYS A 124 8.68 -5.20 17.66
N GLU A 125 8.33 -3.93 17.43
CA GLU A 125 7.99 -3.00 18.51
C GLU A 125 6.64 -3.37 19.11
N PHE A 126 5.64 -3.62 18.25
CA PHE A 126 4.34 -4.11 18.68
C PHE A 126 4.44 -5.42 19.49
N MET A 127 5.21 -6.40 19.00
CA MET A 127 5.40 -7.67 19.70
C MET A 127 6.07 -7.48 21.08
N ALA A 128 7.06 -6.58 21.18
CA ALA A 128 7.74 -6.28 22.43
C ALA A 128 6.84 -5.58 23.47
N ASP A 129 5.83 -4.84 23.02
CA ASP A 129 4.87 -4.17 23.90
C ASP A 129 3.68 -5.04 24.26
N LEU A 130 3.19 -5.87 23.32
CA LEU A 130 2.08 -6.81 23.54
C LEU A 130 2.36 -7.74 24.71
N VAL A 131 3.61 -8.23 24.85
CA VAL A 131 4.02 -9.12 25.94
C VAL A 131 4.07 -8.44 27.31
N LYS A 132 4.11 -7.09 27.36
CA LYS A 132 4.22 -6.32 28.60
C LYS A 132 2.87 -5.78 29.11
N GLN A 133 1.93 -5.52 28.22
CA GLN A 133 0.72 -4.73 28.55
C GLN A 133 -0.55 -5.57 28.57
N ASP A 134 -0.92 -6.20 27.45
CA ASP A 134 -2.29 -6.68 27.20
C ASP A 134 -2.31 -8.05 26.47
N TYR A 135 -1.61 -9.03 27.05
CA TYR A 135 -1.48 -10.41 26.53
C TYR A 135 -2.83 -11.06 26.12
N TYR A 136 -3.94 -10.70 26.77
CA TYR A 136 -5.24 -11.33 26.51
C TYR A 136 -5.94 -10.82 25.24
N ARG A 137 -5.54 -9.68 24.69
CA ARG A 137 -6.18 -9.11 23.49
C ARG A 137 -5.91 -9.95 22.24
N PHE A 138 -4.71 -10.50 22.10
CA PHE A 138 -4.29 -11.33 20.97
C PHE A 138 -3.71 -12.67 21.47
N PRO A 139 -4.54 -13.54 22.07
CA PRO A 139 -4.05 -14.68 22.85
C PRO A 139 -3.28 -15.72 22.01
N SER A 140 -3.52 -15.81 20.70
CA SER A 140 -2.76 -16.69 19.81
C SER A 140 -1.36 -16.15 19.52
N VAL A 141 -1.25 -14.83 19.34
CA VAL A 141 0.04 -14.15 19.06
C VAL A 141 0.88 -14.09 20.32
N SER A 142 0.28 -13.79 21.47
CA SER A 142 1.02 -13.66 22.73
C SER A 142 1.58 -14.98 23.25
N LYS A 143 1.13 -16.13 22.73
CA LYS A 143 1.70 -17.46 23.02
C LYS A 143 2.99 -17.76 22.25
N LEU A 144 3.30 -16.99 21.21
CA LEU A 144 4.50 -17.18 20.42
C LEU A 144 5.73 -16.85 21.25
N LYS A 145 6.75 -17.68 21.14
CA LYS A 145 8.08 -17.39 21.66
C LYS A 145 8.84 -16.52 20.65
N PRO A 146 9.86 -15.74 21.06
CA PRO A 146 10.68 -14.95 20.14
C PRO A 146 11.19 -15.77 18.94
N GLU A 147 11.60 -17.01 19.20
CA GLU A 147 12.06 -18.00 18.22
C GLU A 147 11.07 -18.22 17.06
N ASP A 148 9.77 -18.15 17.35
CA ASP A 148 8.70 -18.46 16.41
C ASP A 148 8.49 -17.34 15.38
N PHE A 149 8.91 -16.10 15.68
CA PHE A 149 8.66 -14.93 14.83
C PHE A 149 9.88 -14.07 14.52
N ASP A 150 11.05 -14.34 15.11
CA ASP A 150 12.26 -13.54 14.92
C ASP A 150 12.66 -13.35 13.45
N ASN A 151 12.33 -14.33 12.61
CA ASN A 151 12.59 -14.32 11.18
C ASN A 151 11.35 -14.65 10.33
N VAL A 152 10.14 -14.27 10.79
CA VAL A 152 8.87 -14.62 10.13
C VAL A 152 8.82 -14.21 8.64
N GLN A 153 9.42 -13.05 8.29
CA GLN A 153 9.52 -12.60 6.90
C GLN A 153 10.26 -13.58 5.97
N SER A 154 11.20 -14.38 6.50
CA SER A 154 11.95 -15.37 5.70
C SER A 154 11.10 -16.53 5.21
N LEU A 155 9.90 -16.72 5.78
CA LEU A 155 8.93 -17.71 5.31
C LEU A 155 8.33 -17.34 3.94
N LEU A 156 8.43 -16.08 3.52
CA LEU A 156 7.91 -15.58 2.23
C LEU A 156 8.88 -15.84 1.06
N THR A 157 9.35 -17.08 0.92
CA THR A 157 10.37 -17.49 -0.07
C THR A 157 9.95 -17.31 -1.54
N ASN A 158 8.65 -17.23 -1.82
CA ASN A 158 8.08 -17.03 -3.15
C ASN A 158 7.79 -15.56 -3.47
N SER A 159 8.34 -14.63 -2.68
CA SER A 159 8.11 -13.19 -2.83
C SER A 159 9.39 -12.37 -2.71
N ILE A 160 9.30 -11.13 -3.15
CA ILE A 160 10.19 -10.05 -2.72
C ILE A 160 9.41 -9.25 -1.68
N TYR A 161 9.76 -9.44 -0.41
CA TYR A 161 9.17 -8.69 0.70
C TYR A 161 9.85 -7.32 0.83
N LEU A 162 9.06 -6.25 0.89
CA LEU A 162 9.52 -4.88 1.10
C LEU A 162 8.99 -4.33 2.42
N GLN A 163 9.88 -3.68 3.18
CA GLN A 163 9.53 -2.90 4.37
C GLN A 163 10.49 -1.72 4.50
N ASP A 164 10.00 -0.52 4.21
CA ASP A 164 10.82 0.69 4.12
C ASP A 164 12.01 0.52 3.16
N SER A 165 11.76 -0.14 2.03
CA SER A 165 12.79 -0.58 1.09
C SER A 165 12.28 -0.61 -0.35
N GLU A 166 13.20 -0.67 -1.31
CA GLU A 166 12.88 -0.77 -2.73
C GLU A 166 13.47 -2.00 -3.42
N VAL A 167 12.90 -2.33 -4.57
CA VAL A 167 13.47 -3.27 -5.55
C VAL A 167 13.29 -2.73 -6.96
N THR A 168 14.24 -3.06 -7.85
CA THR A 168 14.10 -2.81 -9.28
C THR A 168 13.82 -4.11 -10.01
N VAL A 169 12.64 -4.25 -10.61
CA VAL A 169 12.23 -5.42 -11.40
C VAL A 169 11.75 -4.99 -12.78
N LYS A 170 12.27 -5.61 -13.84
CA LYS A 170 11.98 -5.24 -15.24
C LYS A 170 12.15 -3.73 -15.53
N GLY A 171 13.11 -3.09 -14.84
CA GLY A 171 13.39 -1.65 -14.94
C GLY A 171 12.48 -0.75 -14.09
N PHE A 172 11.41 -1.26 -13.49
CA PHE A 172 10.55 -0.49 -12.58
C PHE A 172 11.17 -0.41 -11.20
N ARG A 173 11.28 0.80 -10.65
CA ARG A 173 11.62 1.00 -9.24
C ARG A 173 10.36 0.96 -8.39
N ILE A 174 10.30 -0.01 -7.48
CA ILE A 174 9.13 -0.28 -6.63
C ILE A 174 9.55 -0.09 -5.17
N TYR A 175 8.88 0.80 -4.44
CA TYR A 175 9.11 1.02 -3.01
C TYR A 175 7.92 0.56 -2.18
N GLY A 176 8.16 -0.11 -1.06
CA GLY A 176 7.12 -0.64 -0.19
C GLY A 176 7.29 -0.26 1.29
N ALA A 177 6.19 0.16 1.94
CA ALA A 177 6.17 0.45 3.38
C ALA A 177 4.81 0.13 4.03
N PRO A 178 4.77 -0.46 5.25
CA PRO A 178 3.53 -0.95 5.86
C PRO A 178 2.77 0.09 6.69
N TRP A 179 3.39 1.24 7.00
CA TRP A 179 2.91 2.15 8.03
C TRP A 179 1.55 2.78 7.72
N THR A 180 0.68 2.85 8.72
CA THR A 180 -0.63 3.51 8.63
C THR A 180 -0.86 4.46 9.79
N PRO A 181 -1.66 5.53 9.62
CA PRO A 181 -2.19 6.29 10.75
C PRO A 181 -2.90 5.38 11.74
N TRP A 182 -2.61 5.58 13.03
CA TRP A 182 -3.13 4.73 14.10
C TRP A 182 -4.64 4.44 13.99
N PHE A 183 -4.99 3.15 14.13
CA PHE A 183 -6.35 2.64 14.13
C PHE A 183 -6.45 1.38 15.01
N ASN A 184 -7.19 1.48 16.11
CA ASN A 184 -7.54 0.34 16.97
C ASN A 184 -6.35 -0.45 17.56
N GLY A 185 -5.11 0.05 17.53
CA GLY A 185 -3.97 -0.62 18.16
C GLY A 185 -3.57 -1.93 17.48
N TRP A 186 -3.53 -1.93 16.15
CA TRP A 186 -2.94 -2.99 15.33
C TRP A 186 -1.46 -2.69 15.03
N GLY A 187 -0.77 -3.63 14.36
CA GLY A 187 0.63 -3.46 13.98
C GLY A 187 0.85 -2.34 12.97
N PHE A 188 2.09 -1.84 12.88
CA PHE A 188 2.52 -0.80 11.94
C PHE A 188 1.70 0.51 11.99
N ASN A 189 1.07 0.78 13.13
CA ASN A 189 0.37 2.02 13.39
C ASN A 189 1.32 3.07 13.97
N LEU A 190 1.34 4.26 13.37
CA LEU A 190 2.06 5.41 13.91
C LEU A 190 1.12 6.62 14.10
N PRO A 191 1.45 7.53 15.03
CA PRO A 191 0.76 8.81 15.13
C PRO A 191 0.83 9.58 13.79
N ARG A 192 -0.26 10.30 13.46
CA ARG A 192 -0.27 11.25 12.34
C ARG A 192 0.79 12.34 12.55
N GLY A 193 1.23 12.95 11.46
CA GLY A 193 2.23 14.01 11.47
C GLY A 193 3.64 13.45 11.35
N GLN A 194 4.54 13.89 12.25
CA GLN A 194 5.98 13.69 12.07
C GLN A 194 6.38 12.20 12.02
N SER A 195 5.79 11.35 12.87
CA SER A 195 6.13 9.92 12.91
C SER A 195 5.90 9.22 11.57
N LEU A 196 4.80 9.52 10.89
CA LEU A 196 4.53 9.01 9.54
C LEU A 196 5.38 9.74 8.49
N LEU A 197 5.56 11.06 8.60
CA LEU A 197 6.40 11.82 7.68
C LEU A 197 7.84 11.30 7.65
N ASP A 198 8.39 10.91 8.80
CA ASP A 198 9.74 10.33 8.90
C ASP A 198 9.86 9.06 8.05
N LYS A 199 8.82 8.22 8.01
CA LYS A 199 8.75 7.06 7.13
C LYS A 199 8.61 7.47 5.67
N TRP A 200 7.74 8.44 5.36
CA TRP A 200 7.53 8.91 4.00
C TRP A 200 8.73 9.66 3.41
N ASN A 201 9.60 10.22 4.26
CA ASN A 201 10.87 10.82 3.84
C ASN A 201 11.89 9.80 3.34
N LEU A 202 11.75 8.52 3.71
CA LEU A 202 12.60 7.43 3.21
C LEU A 202 12.31 7.08 1.75
N ILE A 203 11.11 7.38 1.24
CA ILE A 203 10.73 7.09 -0.14
C ILE A 203 11.62 7.91 -1.08
N PRO A 204 12.44 7.29 -1.94
CA PRO A 204 13.32 8.04 -2.83
C PRO A 204 12.53 8.70 -3.97
N GLU A 205 13.12 9.72 -4.58
CA GLU A 205 12.60 10.28 -5.83
C GLU A 205 12.83 9.30 -6.98
N GLY A 206 11.98 9.37 -8.02
CA GLY A 206 12.06 8.51 -9.19
C GLY A 206 11.60 7.07 -8.96
N ILE A 207 10.75 6.84 -7.96
CA ILE A 207 9.98 5.59 -7.82
C ILE A 207 8.88 5.56 -8.88
N ASP A 208 8.76 4.45 -9.59
CA ASP A 208 7.66 4.26 -10.56
C ASP A 208 6.38 3.81 -9.85
N ILE A 209 6.52 2.91 -8.88
CA ILE A 209 5.42 2.26 -8.17
C ILE A 209 5.64 2.35 -6.67
N LEU A 210 4.69 2.98 -5.97
CA LEU A 210 4.66 3.02 -4.53
C LEU A 210 3.63 2.01 -4.00
N MET A 211 4.03 1.22 -3.01
CA MET A 211 3.16 0.33 -2.26
C MET A 211 3.11 0.81 -0.81
N THR A 212 1.92 1.17 -0.33
CA THR A 212 1.66 1.37 1.10
C THR A 212 0.48 0.53 1.53
N HIS A 213 0.38 0.17 2.81
CA HIS A 213 -0.78 -0.60 3.23
C HIS A 213 -2.06 0.23 3.20
N GLY A 214 -2.03 1.45 3.78
CA GLY A 214 -3.17 2.36 3.79
C GLY A 214 -3.11 3.47 2.72
N PRO A 215 -4.25 4.18 2.50
CA PRO A 215 -4.37 5.20 1.47
C PRO A 215 -3.71 6.54 1.83
N PRO A 216 -3.31 7.35 0.82
CA PRO A 216 -3.09 8.78 0.99
C PRO A 216 -4.44 9.50 1.17
N LEU A 217 -4.42 10.68 1.78
CA LEU A 217 -5.62 11.52 1.94
C LEU A 217 -6.39 11.70 0.62
N GLY A 218 -7.71 11.52 0.65
CA GLY A 218 -8.63 11.89 -0.43
C GLY A 218 -8.77 10.87 -1.56
N PHE A 219 -7.86 9.91 -1.69
CA PHE A 219 -7.91 8.87 -2.71
C PHE A 219 -8.32 7.54 -2.08
N ARG A 220 -9.57 7.13 -2.33
CA ARG A 220 -10.13 5.85 -1.87
C ARG A 220 -10.05 5.60 -0.34
N ASP A 221 -10.16 6.68 0.44
CA ASP A 221 -9.96 6.70 1.90
C ASP A 221 -11.20 7.17 2.70
N TRP A 222 -12.38 7.18 2.08
CA TRP A 222 -13.62 7.54 2.76
C TRP A 222 -14.20 6.33 3.47
N VAL A 223 -14.48 6.46 4.77
CA VAL A 223 -15.13 5.42 5.58
C VAL A 223 -16.58 5.83 5.83
N PRO A 224 -17.57 5.22 5.14
CA PRO A 224 -18.97 5.63 5.23
C PRO A 224 -19.57 5.53 6.64
N LYS A 225 -19.20 4.50 7.40
CA LYS A 225 -19.74 4.28 8.76
C LYS A 225 -19.31 5.37 9.75
N GLU A 226 -18.15 5.97 9.52
CA GLU A 226 -17.57 6.99 10.39
C GLU A 226 -17.76 8.41 9.83
N LEU A 227 -18.27 8.53 8.60
CA LEU A 227 -18.44 9.79 7.86
C LEU A 227 -17.15 10.64 7.83
N GLN A 228 -16.00 9.98 7.65
CA GLN A 228 -14.70 10.65 7.66
C GLN A 228 -13.73 10.10 6.61
N ARG A 229 -12.73 10.93 6.31
CA ARG A 229 -11.51 10.56 5.59
C ARG A 229 -10.51 10.00 6.57
N VAL A 230 -9.78 8.95 6.19
CA VAL A 230 -8.77 8.33 7.05
C VAL A 230 -7.38 8.26 6.42
N GLY A 231 -7.20 8.70 5.17
CA GLY A 231 -5.91 8.67 4.51
C GLY A 231 -4.87 9.56 5.18
N CYS A 232 -3.60 9.29 4.94
CA CYS A 232 -2.50 10.06 5.50
C CYS A 232 -2.26 11.36 4.69
N VAL A 233 -2.23 12.51 5.38
CA VAL A 233 -2.03 13.83 4.75
C VAL A 233 -0.58 13.98 4.28
N GLU A 234 0.39 13.58 5.11
CA GLU A 234 1.82 13.62 4.78
C GLU A 234 2.14 12.71 3.59
N LEU A 235 1.49 11.54 3.50
CA LEU A 235 1.65 10.62 2.37
C LEU A 235 1.14 11.27 1.08
N LEU A 236 -0.04 11.88 1.08
CA LEU A 236 -0.56 12.59 -0.09
C LEU A 236 0.39 13.71 -0.55
N ASN A 237 0.86 14.53 0.38
CA ASN A 237 1.79 15.61 0.08
C ASN A 237 3.11 15.07 -0.50
N THR A 238 3.62 13.97 0.05
CA THR A 238 4.82 13.28 -0.45
C THR A 238 4.62 12.74 -1.86
N VAL A 239 3.52 12.02 -2.10
CA VAL A 239 3.19 11.43 -3.41
C VAL A 239 3.04 12.51 -4.48
N GLN A 240 2.25 13.56 -4.23
CA GLN A 240 1.96 14.54 -5.28
C GLN A 240 3.05 15.59 -5.49
N ARG A 241 3.77 15.99 -4.43
CA ARG A 241 4.70 17.13 -4.51
C ARG A 241 6.16 16.70 -4.65
N ARG A 242 6.54 15.52 -4.14
CA ARG A 242 7.96 15.09 -4.09
C ARG A 242 8.24 13.85 -4.95
N VAL A 243 7.57 12.73 -4.66
CA VAL A 243 7.93 11.43 -5.25
C VAL A 243 7.34 11.26 -6.65
N ARG A 244 6.05 11.58 -6.80
CA ARG A 244 5.28 11.48 -8.05
C ARG A 244 5.46 10.13 -8.75
N PRO A 245 5.06 9.00 -8.13
CA PRO A 245 5.05 7.70 -8.79
C PRO A 245 3.96 7.68 -9.88
N LYS A 246 4.12 6.84 -10.90
CA LYS A 246 3.06 6.61 -11.89
C LYS A 246 1.89 5.84 -11.28
N LEU A 247 2.19 4.96 -10.33
CA LEU A 247 1.22 4.12 -9.65
C LEU A 247 1.46 4.12 -8.14
N HIS A 248 0.39 4.31 -7.37
CA HIS A 248 0.36 4.11 -5.93
C HIS A 248 -0.71 3.08 -5.61
N VAL A 249 -0.29 1.88 -5.17
CA VAL A 249 -1.18 0.79 -4.78
C VAL A 249 -1.22 0.70 -3.26
N PHE A 250 -2.42 0.48 -2.73
CA PHE A 250 -2.68 0.29 -1.30
C PHE A 250 -3.97 -0.50 -1.07
N GLY A 251 -4.33 -0.74 0.18
CA GLY A 251 -5.57 -1.38 0.61
C GLY A 251 -6.05 -0.83 1.95
N GLY A 252 -6.35 -1.72 2.91
CA GLY A 252 -6.76 -1.42 4.29
C GLY A 252 -8.18 -0.89 4.43
N ILE A 253 -8.58 0.07 3.59
CA ILE A 253 -9.94 0.64 3.60
C ILE A 253 -10.80 -0.10 2.58
N HIS A 254 -11.46 -1.17 3.01
CA HIS A 254 -12.21 -2.08 2.13
C HIS A 254 -13.33 -1.38 1.35
N GLU A 255 -14.00 -0.39 1.95
CA GLU A 255 -15.01 0.44 1.29
C GLU A 255 -14.47 1.23 0.10
N GLY A 256 -13.16 1.45 0.08
CA GLY A 256 -12.45 2.21 -0.93
C GLY A 256 -12.03 1.41 -2.15
N TYR A 257 -12.26 0.10 -2.25
CA TYR A 257 -11.84 -0.71 -3.41
C TYR A 257 -12.11 0.01 -4.76
N GLY A 258 -11.11 0.06 -5.65
CA GLY A 258 -11.20 0.69 -6.96
C GLY A 258 -10.06 1.67 -7.29
N ILE A 259 -10.20 2.39 -8.41
CA ILE A 259 -9.13 3.17 -9.03
C ILE A 259 -9.51 4.65 -9.16
N MET A 260 -8.57 5.54 -8.85
CA MET A 260 -8.66 6.98 -9.13
C MET A 260 -7.36 7.47 -9.77
N THR A 261 -7.41 8.63 -10.43
CA THR A 261 -6.22 9.34 -10.90
C THR A 261 -6.27 10.80 -10.46
N ASP A 262 -5.11 11.44 -10.32
CA ASP A 262 -4.99 12.90 -10.21
C ASP A 262 -4.53 13.59 -11.51
N GLY A 263 -4.54 12.84 -12.62
CA GLY A 263 -4.04 13.26 -13.92
C GLY A 263 -2.57 12.91 -14.15
N TYR A 264 -1.85 12.47 -13.11
CA TYR A 264 -0.49 11.95 -13.23
C TYR A 264 -0.35 10.58 -12.54
N THR A 265 -0.60 10.52 -11.23
CA THR A 265 -0.51 9.30 -10.44
C THR A 265 -1.84 8.56 -10.53
N THR A 266 -1.77 7.25 -10.78
CA THR A 266 -2.92 6.36 -10.59
C THR A 266 -2.89 5.78 -9.18
N TYR A 267 -4.02 5.83 -8.48
CA TYR A 267 -4.21 5.33 -7.13
C TYR A 267 -5.13 4.11 -7.17
N ILE A 268 -4.63 2.95 -6.74
CA ILE A 268 -5.39 1.71 -6.70
C ILE A 268 -5.55 1.29 -5.25
N ASN A 269 -6.80 1.29 -4.78
CA ASN A 269 -7.18 0.54 -3.59
C ASN A 269 -7.53 -0.90 -4.01
N ALA A 270 -6.65 -1.83 -3.69
CA ALA A 270 -6.70 -3.23 -4.08
C ALA A 270 -7.31 -4.16 -3.00
N SER A 271 -8.06 -3.61 -2.05
CA SER A 271 -8.70 -4.38 -0.97
C SER A 271 -9.56 -5.52 -1.55
N THR A 272 -9.12 -6.75 -1.36
CA THR A 272 -9.77 -7.95 -1.91
C THR A 272 -10.93 -8.39 -1.04
N CYS A 273 -10.76 -8.30 0.29
CA CYS A 273 -11.86 -8.44 1.21
C CYS A 273 -12.79 -7.23 1.17
N THR A 274 -14.09 -7.51 1.27
CA THR A 274 -15.13 -6.50 1.50
C THR A 274 -15.29 -6.19 3.00
N VAL A 275 -16.15 -5.24 3.33
CA VAL A 275 -16.55 -4.96 4.74
C VAL A 275 -17.18 -6.15 5.47
N SER A 276 -17.65 -7.16 4.73
CA SER A 276 -18.18 -8.41 5.28
C SER A 276 -17.10 -9.47 5.46
N PHE A 277 -15.83 -9.12 5.28
CA PHE A 277 -14.70 -10.04 5.26
C PHE A 277 -15.00 -11.23 4.35
N GLN A 278 -15.24 -10.94 3.08
CA GLN A 278 -15.33 -11.95 2.01
C GLN A 278 -14.41 -11.51 0.85
N PRO A 279 -13.55 -12.39 0.32
CA PRO A 279 -12.55 -12.05 -0.70
C PRO A 279 -13.18 -12.01 -2.11
N THR A 280 -14.16 -11.13 -2.29
CA THR A 280 -15.02 -11.09 -3.50
C THR A 280 -14.73 -9.91 -4.41
N ASN A 281 -13.93 -8.94 -3.97
CA ASN A 281 -13.46 -7.90 -4.90
C ASN A 281 -12.44 -8.52 -5.85
N PRO A 282 -12.61 -8.36 -7.18
CA PRO A 282 -11.71 -8.96 -8.15
C PRO A 282 -10.31 -8.31 -8.08
N PRO A 283 -9.22 -9.06 -8.29
CA PRO A 283 -7.90 -8.47 -8.50
C PRO A 283 -7.94 -7.38 -9.58
N ILE A 284 -7.26 -6.24 -9.35
CA ILE A 284 -7.21 -5.15 -10.32
C ILE A 284 -5.97 -5.33 -11.21
N ILE A 285 -6.15 -5.33 -12.53
CA ILE A 285 -5.02 -5.31 -13.46
C ILE A 285 -4.73 -3.89 -13.95
N PHE A 286 -3.45 -3.55 -14.08
CA PHE A 286 -3.00 -2.25 -14.55
C PHE A 286 -1.72 -2.39 -15.39
N ASP A 287 -1.70 -1.76 -16.57
CA ASP A 287 -0.58 -1.84 -17.50
C ASP A 287 0.26 -0.56 -17.44
N LEU A 288 1.57 -0.69 -17.24
CA LEU A 288 2.51 0.43 -17.38
C LEU A 288 3.50 0.18 -18.53
N PRO A 289 3.92 1.23 -19.28
CA PRO A 289 5.00 1.11 -20.24
C PRO A 289 6.26 0.62 -19.54
N THR A 290 6.83 -0.48 -20.04
CA THR A 290 8.07 -1.06 -19.48
C THR A 290 9.21 -0.09 -19.70
N PRO A 291 9.95 0.32 -18.65
CA PRO A 291 11.14 1.15 -18.82
C PRO A 291 12.11 0.45 -19.75
N GLN A 292 12.46 1.09 -20.86
CA GLN A 292 13.56 0.63 -21.69
C GLN A 292 14.84 0.96 -20.95
N GLY A 293 15.67 -0.06 -20.66
CA GLY A 293 16.96 0.17 -20.02
C GLY A 293 17.76 1.19 -20.81
N SER A 294 18.28 2.20 -20.12
CA SER A 294 19.35 3.07 -20.62
C SER A 294 20.66 2.33 -20.66
#